data_AF-A0A352A3A4-F1
#
_entry.id   AF-A0A352A3A4-F1
#
_cell.length_a   1.000
_cell.length_b   1.000
_cell.length_c   1.000
_cell.angle_alpha   90.00
_cell.angle_beta   90.00
_cell.angle_gamma   90.00
#
_symmetry.space_group_name_H-M   'P 1'
#
loop_
_entity.id
_entity.type
_entity.pdbx_description
1 polymer ?
#
loop_
_entity_poly.entity_id
_entity_poly.type
_entity_poly.pdbx_seq_one_letter_code
_entity_poly.pdbx_strand_id
1 'polypeptide(L)'
;MSNCNHNCNSCKEKCSTQIGRNLDFIEPLNQFSSIKHVIGIMSGKGGVGKSSVTSMLAVHMQRLGYKVGILDSDITGPSIPKVFGIKEKAKNDESLGIIPVESKNGMKVMSINALLDNEDDPVIWRGPVIAGVVKQFWTDVFWGELDYLFVDMPPGTGDVTLTVFQSIPLDGVVVVTSPQGLVSLIVKKAYNMAEKMNIPVIGIVENMSYVKCPDCGKEIKIYGDSKIEEFAKELNVPVLGKMPLDADIARLCDEGKIEGMACNYLENAAKAIENLKIEDENVKSSFHTMKEGVDTMKVAVATQNNMVAGHFGKCQEYTIFDIENGKVVNKQTLDTKEHGHSKLPPFLKEHGVNIVICGGMGQGAYDALVARDMKVFVGPQGNIDEVVEKLIQGKLETKEAGCSHHDHEEGHQCQCGGIH
;
A
#
# COMPACT_ATOMS: atom_id res chain seq x y z
N MET A 1 7.70 17.81 -44.82
CA MET A 1 6.32 17.35 -45.08
C MET A 1 6.42 15.94 -45.59
N SER A 2 6.20 14.97 -44.69
CA SER A 2 6.37 13.55 -44.93
C SER A 2 5.02 12.90 -44.61
N ASN A 3 4.42 12.27 -45.61
CA ASN A 3 3.02 11.85 -45.66
C ASN A 3 2.64 10.85 -44.55
N CYS A 4 1.71 11.24 -43.69
CA CYS A 4 0.86 10.29 -42.97
C CYS A 4 -0.34 9.96 -43.85
N ASN A 5 -0.38 8.75 -44.42
CA ASN A 5 -1.57 8.23 -45.06
C ASN A 5 -2.52 7.68 -43.99
N HIS A 6 -3.66 8.36 -43.84
CA HIS A 6 -4.78 7.93 -43.01
C HIS A 6 -5.36 6.61 -43.53
N ASN A 7 -5.07 5.50 -42.85
CA ASN A 7 -5.81 4.26 -43.01
C ASN A 7 -5.98 3.58 -41.65
N CYS A 8 -7.03 3.99 -40.93
CA CYS A 8 -7.31 3.56 -39.55
C CYS A 8 -8.36 2.43 -39.54
N ASN A 9 -8.12 1.35 -40.29
CA ASN A 9 -9.11 0.27 -40.47
C ASN A 9 -8.64 -1.14 -40.06
N SER A 10 -7.57 -1.27 -39.25
CA SER A 10 -7.14 -2.57 -38.72
C SER A 10 -6.83 -2.62 -37.22
N CYS A 11 -7.05 -1.55 -36.45
CA CYS A 11 -6.97 -1.63 -35.00
C CYS A 11 -8.28 -2.17 -34.40
N LYS A 12 -8.49 -3.48 -34.54
CA LYS A 12 -9.38 -4.26 -33.65
C LYS A 12 -8.56 -4.84 -32.50
N GLU A 13 -7.83 -3.99 -31.79
CA GLU A 13 -7.47 -4.33 -30.41
C GLU A 13 -8.62 -3.90 -29.53
N LYS A 14 -9.22 -4.88 -28.85
CA LYS A 14 -10.08 -4.63 -27.70
C LYS A 14 -9.20 -4.00 -26.63
N CYS A 15 -9.04 -2.68 -26.66
CA CYS A 15 -8.51 -1.94 -25.53
C CYS A 15 -9.64 -1.83 -24.49
N SER A 16 -9.96 -2.96 -23.86
CA SER A 16 -10.65 -2.95 -22.57
C SER A 16 -9.57 -2.63 -21.55
N THR A 17 -9.38 -1.34 -21.28
CA THR A 17 -8.60 -0.85 -20.14
C THR A 17 -9.22 -1.44 -18.87
N GLN A 18 -8.65 -2.55 -18.39
CA GLN A 18 -8.89 -3.05 -17.05
C GLN A 18 -8.24 -2.05 -16.08
N ILE A 19 -8.96 -0.98 -15.76
CA ILE A 19 -8.62 -0.07 -14.66
C ILE A 19 -9.14 -0.74 -13.39
N GLY A 20 -8.46 -1.80 -12.98
CA GLY A 20 -8.56 -2.37 -11.63
C GLY A 20 -7.23 -2.14 -10.92
N ARG A 21 -7.22 -2.20 -9.59
CA ARG A 21 -5.97 -2.24 -8.81
C ARG A 21 -5.26 -3.55 -9.12
N ASN A 22 -4.36 -3.52 -10.11
CA ASN A 22 -3.48 -4.64 -10.37
C ASN A 22 -2.40 -4.61 -9.26
N LEU A 23 -2.40 -5.66 -8.44
CA LEU A 23 -1.48 -5.84 -7.31
C LEU A 23 -0.01 -5.84 -7.75
N ASP A 24 0.27 -6.14 -9.02
CA ASP A 24 1.60 -6.08 -9.64
C ASP A 24 2.24 -4.67 -9.63
N PHE A 25 1.43 -3.61 -9.47
CA PHE A 25 1.93 -2.23 -9.47
C PHE A 25 2.13 -1.65 -8.06
N ILE A 26 1.79 -2.41 -7.01
CA ILE A 26 2.06 -1.98 -5.64
C ILE A 26 3.57 -2.09 -5.41
N GLU A 27 4.13 -1.00 -4.91
CA GLU A 27 5.56 -0.92 -4.70
C GLU A 27 5.92 -1.50 -3.32
N PRO A 28 7.08 -2.16 -3.19
CA PRO A 28 7.53 -2.62 -1.89
C PRO A 28 7.76 -1.42 -0.98
N LEU A 29 7.24 -1.48 0.25
CA LEU A 29 7.59 -0.51 1.28
C LEU A 29 9.10 -0.61 1.58
N ASN A 30 9.72 0.49 2.01
CA ASN A 30 11.06 0.49 2.60
C ASN A 30 11.23 -0.70 3.57
N GLN A 31 12.26 -1.52 3.35
CA GLN A 31 12.44 -2.81 4.02
C GLN A 31 12.60 -2.73 5.56
N PHE A 32 12.90 -1.55 6.09
CA PHE A 32 13.04 -1.31 7.53
C PHE A 32 11.80 -0.66 8.14
N SER A 33 10.74 -0.49 7.36
CA SER A 33 9.51 0.16 7.77
C SER A 33 8.34 -0.82 7.83
N SER A 34 7.41 -0.56 8.73
CA SER A 34 6.17 -1.31 8.87
C SER A 34 5.04 -0.34 9.18
N ILE A 35 4.00 -0.35 8.35
CA ILE A 35 2.85 0.54 8.49
C ILE A 35 1.60 -0.32 8.56
N LYS A 36 0.81 -0.21 9.64
CA LYS A 36 -0.41 -1.01 9.81
C LYS A 36 -1.55 -0.55 8.90
N HIS A 37 -1.72 0.77 8.79
CA HIS A 37 -2.81 1.36 8.02
C HIS A 37 -2.34 2.55 7.17
N VAL A 38 -2.69 2.56 5.89
CA VAL A 38 -2.43 3.66 4.97
C VAL A 38 -3.74 4.30 4.52
N ILE A 39 -3.96 5.56 4.91
CA ILE A 39 -5.21 6.28 4.68
C ILE A 39 -4.96 7.42 3.69
N GLY A 40 -5.59 7.36 2.51
CA GLY A 40 -5.54 8.43 1.53
C GLY A 40 -6.53 9.54 1.84
N ILE A 41 -6.07 10.80 1.85
CA ILE A 41 -6.94 11.96 1.98
C ILE A 41 -7.04 12.61 0.61
N MET A 42 -8.23 12.56 0.00
CA MET A 42 -8.44 13.02 -1.37
C MET A 42 -9.43 14.18 -1.44
N SER A 43 -9.34 14.97 -2.51
CA SER A 43 -10.33 15.99 -2.84
C SER A 43 -10.47 16.10 -4.34
N GLY A 44 -11.66 16.38 -4.87
CA GLY A 44 -11.82 16.50 -6.32
C GLY A 44 -11.48 17.90 -6.89
N LYS A 45 -11.11 18.87 -6.04
CA LYS A 45 -10.59 20.20 -6.45
C LYS A 45 -9.62 20.76 -5.41
N GLY A 46 -8.73 21.65 -5.85
CA GLY A 46 -7.87 22.41 -4.94
C GLY A 46 -8.65 23.42 -4.07
N GLY A 47 -8.07 23.80 -2.94
CA GLY A 47 -8.60 24.86 -2.07
C GLY A 47 -9.73 24.48 -1.13
N VAL A 48 -10.09 23.19 -1.02
CA VAL A 48 -11.10 22.72 -0.03
C VAL A 48 -10.53 22.53 1.38
N GLY A 49 -9.24 22.79 1.59
CA GLY A 49 -8.57 22.58 2.88
C GLY A 49 -8.20 21.12 3.18
N LYS A 50 -8.00 20.29 2.13
CA LYS A 50 -7.57 18.90 2.23
C LYS A 50 -6.36 18.73 3.17
N SER A 51 -5.27 19.46 2.94
CA SER A 51 -4.04 19.36 3.74
C SER A 51 -4.24 19.76 5.21
N SER A 52 -5.12 20.73 5.49
CA SER A 52 -5.51 21.09 6.86
C SER A 52 -6.29 19.95 7.52
N VAL A 53 -7.22 19.33 6.80
CA VAL A 53 -7.96 18.15 7.30
C VAL A 53 -7.01 16.97 7.54
N THR A 54 -6.09 16.70 6.61
CA THR A 54 -5.04 15.68 6.76
C THR A 54 -4.23 15.91 8.03
N SER A 55 -3.74 17.14 8.22
CA SER A 55 -2.95 17.52 9.40
C SER A 55 -3.74 17.37 10.70
N MET A 56 -4.98 17.86 10.74
CA MET A 56 -5.83 17.78 11.94
C MET A 56 -6.23 16.35 12.29
N LEU A 57 -6.47 15.51 11.29
CA LEU A 57 -6.79 14.10 11.48
C LEU A 57 -5.58 13.33 12.00
N ALA A 58 -4.39 13.58 11.44
CA ALA A 58 -3.14 12.99 11.90
C ALA A 58 -2.81 13.40 13.34
N VAL A 59 -2.96 14.69 13.68
CA VAL A 59 -2.83 15.20 15.06
C VAL A 59 -3.84 14.53 15.99
N HIS A 60 -5.08 14.33 15.53
CA HIS A 60 -6.10 13.67 16.36
C HIS A 60 -5.74 12.21 16.65
N MET A 61 -5.32 11.45 15.64
CA MET A 61 -4.87 10.06 15.80
C MET A 61 -3.63 9.97 16.69
N GLN A 62 -2.65 10.88 16.54
CA GLN A 62 -1.48 10.91 17.41
C GLN A 62 -1.86 11.14 18.87
N ARG A 63 -2.84 12.01 19.13
CA ARG A 63 -3.36 12.25 20.49
C ARG A 63 -4.12 11.07 21.10
N LEU A 64 -4.65 10.18 20.26
CA LEU A 64 -5.21 8.90 20.71
C LEU A 64 -4.11 7.89 21.07
N GLY A 65 -2.83 8.22 20.84
CA GLY A 65 -1.67 7.43 21.23
C GLY A 65 -1.04 6.62 20.09
N TYR A 66 -1.52 6.78 18.86
CA TYR A 66 -0.98 6.08 17.70
C TYR A 66 0.33 6.67 17.20
N LYS A 67 1.21 5.82 16.64
CA LYS A 67 2.37 6.24 15.86
C LYS A 67 1.88 6.66 14.47
N VAL A 68 2.02 7.95 14.13
CA VAL A 68 1.47 8.54 12.91
C VAL A 68 2.56 9.09 12.01
N GLY A 69 2.39 8.93 10.71
CA GLY A 69 3.13 9.64 9.68
C GLY A 69 2.23 10.38 8.70
N ILE A 70 2.79 11.37 8.01
CA ILE A 70 2.13 12.06 6.88
C ILE A 70 3.06 12.05 5.66
N LEU A 71 2.56 11.49 4.56
CA LEU A 71 3.14 11.60 3.23
C LEU A 71 2.41 12.68 2.44
N ASP A 72 3.05 13.82 2.25
CA ASP A 72 2.55 14.93 1.47
C ASP A 72 2.93 14.77 -0.01
N SER A 73 1.94 14.44 -0.83
CA SER A 73 2.07 14.28 -2.28
C SER A 73 1.44 15.43 -3.07
N ASP A 74 0.91 16.46 -2.40
CA ASP A 74 0.26 17.61 -3.03
C ASP A 74 1.25 18.75 -3.26
N ILE A 75 1.92 18.68 -4.42
CA ILE A 75 2.90 19.69 -4.84
C ILE A 75 2.32 21.09 -5.07
N THR A 76 0.99 21.21 -5.17
CA THR A 76 0.31 22.46 -5.56
C THR A 76 -0.20 23.27 -4.37
N GLY A 77 -0.20 22.66 -3.18
CA GLY A 77 -0.71 23.26 -1.95
C GLY A 77 0.37 23.81 -1.02
N PRO A 78 -0.02 24.52 0.05
CA PRO A 78 0.88 24.84 1.15
C PRO A 78 1.40 23.53 1.77
N SER A 79 2.72 23.44 1.96
CA SER A 79 3.40 22.22 2.41
C SER A 79 2.96 21.79 3.81
N ILE A 80 2.68 20.49 4.01
CA ILE A 80 2.43 19.92 5.34
C ILE A 80 3.55 20.29 6.35
N PRO A 81 4.86 20.16 6.04
CA PRO A 81 5.94 20.66 6.89
C PRO A 81 5.72 22.06 7.47
N LYS A 82 5.23 23.01 6.66
CA LYS A 82 4.95 24.39 7.11
C LYS A 82 3.83 24.43 8.14
N VAL A 83 2.76 23.66 7.93
CA VAL A 83 1.62 23.54 8.86
C VAL A 83 2.06 23.01 10.24
N PHE A 84 3.11 22.19 10.27
CA PHE A 84 3.74 21.67 11.49
C PHE A 84 4.91 22.52 12.01
N GLY A 85 5.26 23.62 11.32
CA GLY A 85 6.39 24.49 11.71
C GLY A 85 7.77 23.84 11.55
N ILE A 86 7.86 22.79 10.73
CA ILE A 86 9.09 22.04 10.47
C ILE A 86 9.94 22.83 9.46
N LYS A 87 11.21 23.07 9.79
CA LYS A 87 12.17 23.81 8.95
C LYS A 87 13.33 22.96 8.49
N GLU A 88 13.52 21.82 9.14
CA GLU A 88 14.51 20.83 8.81
C GLU A 88 14.20 20.24 7.43
N LYS A 89 15.26 19.91 6.68
CA LYS A 89 15.14 19.13 5.45
C LYS A 89 15.32 17.65 5.77
N ALA A 90 14.67 16.80 4.97
CA ALA A 90 14.90 15.36 5.02
C ALA A 90 16.38 15.05 4.77
N LYS A 91 16.88 14.00 5.41
CA LYS A 91 18.28 13.58 5.29
C LYS A 91 18.35 12.22 4.63
N ASN A 92 19.44 11.94 3.95
CA ASN A 92 19.71 10.58 3.47
C ASN A 92 20.64 9.88 4.45
N ASP A 93 20.28 8.63 4.79
CA ASP A 93 21.11 7.67 5.49
C ASP A 93 21.58 6.59 4.49
N GLU A 94 22.85 6.19 4.60
CA GLU A 94 23.45 5.22 3.67
C GLU A 94 22.80 3.83 3.74
N SER A 95 22.21 3.48 4.88
CA SER A 95 21.65 2.15 5.15
C SER A 95 20.12 2.14 5.14
N LEU A 96 19.48 3.15 5.71
CA LEU A 96 18.02 3.18 5.93
C LEU A 96 17.25 3.87 4.79
N GLY A 97 17.94 4.66 3.97
CA GLY A 97 17.33 5.48 2.92
C GLY A 97 17.00 6.90 3.39
N ILE A 98 15.87 7.44 2.95
CA ILE A 98 15.47 8.82 3.25
C ILE A 98 14.89 8.88 4.67
N ILE A 99 15.49 9.66 5.56
CA ILE A 99 14.98 9.92 6.90
C ILE A 99 13.95 11.05 6.84
N PRO A 100 12.68 10.79 7.21
CA PRO A 100 11.66 11.83 7.24
C PRO A 100 11.94 12.85 8.34
N VAL A 101 11.39 14.05 8.15
CA VAL A 101 11.45 15.08 9.19
C VAL A 101 10.39 14.78 10.25
N GLU A 102 10.61 15.26 11.47
CA GLU A 102 9.70 15.01 12.59
C GLU A 102 9.06 16.32 13.05
N SER A 103 7.76 16.27 13.34
CA SER A 103 7.07 17.36 14.02
C SER A 103 7.54 17.50 15.47
N LYS A 104 7.14 18.57 16.14
CA LYS A 104 7.48 18.79 17.55
C LYS A 104 7.01 17.64 18.47
N ASN A 105 5.90 16.99 18.14
CA ASN A 105 5.39 15.83 18.89
C ASN A 105 5.88 14.47 18.32
N GLY A 106 6.84 14.45 17.41
CA GLY A 106 7.44 13.22 16.88
C GLY A 106 6.63 12.53 15.77
N MET A 107 5.73 13.25 15.10
CA MET A 107 5.06 12.72 13.91
C MET A 107 6.01 12.79 12.72
N LYS A 108 6.15 11.68 11.99
CA LYS A 108 7.00 11.63 10.79
C LYS A 108 6.31 12.31 9.62
N VAL A 109 7.01 13.17 8.92
CA VAL A 109 6.49 13.92 7.79
C VAL A 109 7.47 13.81 6.62
N MET A 110 6.96 13.49 5.45
CA MET A 110 7.69 13.59 4.19
C MET A 110 6.86 14.43 3.21
N SER A 111 7.50 15.37 2.52
CA SER A 111 6.83 16.21 1.54
C SER A 111 7.73 16.43 0.34
N ILE A 112 7.11 16.53 -0.85
CA ILE A 112 7.84 16.88 -2.08
C ILE A 112 8.50 18.26 -1.94
N ASN A 113 7.86 19.18 -1.20
CA ASN A 113 8.40 20.51 -0.99
C ASN A 113 9.67 20.51 -0.12
N ALA A 114 9.92 19.44 0.66
CA ALA A 114 11.17 19.28 1.40
C ALA A 114 12.38 18.99 0.49
N LEU A 115 12.14 18.64 -0.78
CA LEU A 115 13.18 18.42 -1.79
C LEU A 115 13.54 19.69 -2.57
N LEU A 116 12.78 20.78 -2.42
CA LEU A 116 13.06 22.04 -3.09
C LEU A 116 14.17 22.81 -2.34
N ASP A 117 14.95 23.57 -3.10
CA ASP A 117 16.00 24.40 -2.53
C ASP A 117 15.41 25.56 -1.72
N ASN A 118 14.40 26.24 -2.26
CA ASN A 118 13.61 27.28 -1.58
C ASN A 118 12.11 26.99 -1.65
N GLU A 119 11.37 27.40 -0.60
CA GLU A 119 9.90 27.21 -0.52
C GLU A 119 9.12 27.99 -1.59
N ASP A 120 9.65 29.13 -2.03
CA ASP A 120 8.99 30.01 -3.01
C ASP A 120 9.32 29.65 -4.47
N ASP A 121 10.18 28.64 -4.68
CA ASP A 121 10.56 28.25 -6.03
C ASP A 121 9.36 27.62 -6.75
N PRO A 122 8.99 28.11 -7.96
CA PRO A 122 7.88 27.56 -8.69
C PRO A 122 8.20 26.11 -9.09
N VAL A 123 7.34 25.19 -8.70
CA VAL A 123 7.54 23.78 -9.00
C VAL A 123 7.15 23.48 -10.45
N ILE A 124 8.11 23.57 -11.36
CA ILE A 124 7.92 23.28 -12.80
C ILE A 124 8.19 21.79 -13.06
N TRP A 125 7.52 20.91 -12.32
CA TRP A 125 7.71 19.46 -12.44
C TRP A 125 6.58 18.85 -13.26
N ARG A 126 6.92 17.92 -14.16
CA ARG A 126 5.94 17.19 -14.95
C ARG A 126 5.30 16.08 -14.10
N GLY A 127 4.02 15.79 -14.34
CA GLY A 127 3.26 14.76 -13.61
C GLY A 127 4.00 13.44 -13.40
N PRO A 128 4.64 12.84 -14.42
CA PRO A 128 5.41 11.59 -14.26
C PRO A 128 6.59 11.70 -13.29
N VAL A 129 7.24 12.87 -13.20
CA VAL A 129 8.35 13.09 -12.25
C VAL A 129 7.80 13.11 -10.82
N ILE A 130 6.71 13.84 -10.60
CA ILE A 130 6.02 13.93 -9.31
C ILE A 130 5.54 12.55 -8.86
N ALA A 131 4.91 11.81 -9.77
CA ALA A 131 4.48 10.42 -9.55
C ALA A 131 5.65 9.51 -9.15
N GLY A 132 6.82 9.65 -9.80
CA GLY A 132 8.04 8.95 -9.45
C GLY A 132 8.56 9.28 -8.05
N VAL A 133 8.54 10.56 -7.65
CA VAL A 133 8.92 10.99 -6.28
C VAL A 133 7.99 10.39 -5.24
N VAL A 134 6.68 10.44 -5.47
CA VAL A 134 5.70 9.90 -4.51
C VAL A 134 5.91 8.40 -4.32
N LYS A 135 6.17 7.67 -5.42
CA LYS A 135 6.58 6.27 -5.37
C LYS A 135 7.89 6.10 -4.59
N GLN A 136 8.89 6.94 -4.83
CA GLN A 136 10.15 6.90 -4.10
C GLN A 136 9.96 7.15 -2.59
N PHE A 137 9.04 8.03 -2.21
CA PHE A 137 8.73 8.27 -0.81
C PHE A 137 8.09 7.06 -0.12
N TRP A 138 7.45 6.18 -0.87
CA TRP A 138 6.97 4.91 -0.36
C TRP A 138 8.11 3.87 -0.25
N THR A 139 8.97 3.77 -1.25
CA THR A 139 10.02 2.72 -1.32
C THR A 139 11.26 3.03 -0.48
N ASP A 140 11.66 4.31 -0.39
CA ASP A 140 12.99 4.70 0.10
C ASP A 140 12.94 5.39 1.47
N VAL A 141 11.78 5.86 1.92
CA VAL A 141 11.68 6.59 3.19
C VAL A 141 11.62 5.61 4.36
N PHE A 142 12.46 5.84 5.36
CA PHE A 142 12.46 5.12 6.61
C PHE A 142 11.35 5.63 7.55
N TRP A 143 10.12 5.15 7.31
CA TRP A 143 8.97 5.40 8.17
C TRP A 143 9.09 4.69 9.52
N GLY A 144 9.89 3.64 9.64
CA GLY A 144 9.96 2.81 10.85
C GLY A 144 8.61 2.15 11.12
N GLU A 145 8.24 1.98 12.40
CA GLU A 145 6.94 1.45 12.78
C GLU A 145 5.88 2.55 12.91
N LEU A 146 4.82 2.50 12.09
CA LEU A 146 3.66 3.38 12.18
C LEU A 146 2.37 2.56 12.32
N ASP A 147 1.45 3.07 13.14
CA ASP A 147 0.07 2.57 13.16
C ASP A 147 -0.72 3.16 11.97
N TYR A 148 -0.51 4.44 11.65
CA TYR A 148 -1.21 5.11 10.55
C TYR A 148 -0.25 5.97 9.71
N LEU A 149 -0.27 5.80 8.39
CA LEU A 149 0.28 6.75 7.43
C LEU A 149 -0.85 7.47 6.69
N PHE A 150 -0.93 8.78 6.84
CA PHE A 150 -1.84 9.63 6.08
C PHE A 150 -1.18 10.09 4.80
N VAL A 151 -1.81 9.86 3.65
CA VAL A 151 -1.32 10.35 2.36
C VAL A 151 -2.14 11.56 1.94
N ASP A 152 -1.55 12.75 1.98
CA ASP A 152 -2.18 13.98 1.46
C ASP A 152 -2.11 13.95 -0.07
N MET A 153 -3.18 13.47 -0.71
CA MET A 153 -3.19 13.19 -2.15
C MET A 153 -3.24 14.49 -2.94
N PRO A 154 -2.74 14.56 -4.19
CA PRO A 154 -2.93 15.72 -5.05
C PRO A 154 -4.42 15.97 -5.32
N PRO A 155 -4.85 17.22 -5.59
CA PRO A 155 -6.24 17.51 -5.89
C PRO A 155 -6.67 16.92 -7.24
N GLY A 156 -7.94 16.52 -7.31
CA GLY A 156 -8.57 15.98 -8.51
C GLY A 156 -8.35 14.47 -8.67
N THR A 157 -8.50 14.02 -9.91
CA THR A 157 -8.39 12.60 -10.31
C THR A 157 -7.39 12.46 -11.47
N GLY A 158 -6.28 13.19 -11.39
CA GLY A 158 -5.23 13.21 -12.41
C GLY A 158 -4.21 12.08 -12.25
N ASP A 159 -3.17 12.09 -13.09
CA ASP A 159 -2.19 11.00 -13.17
C ASP A 159 -1.46 10.73 -11.84
N VAL A 160 -1.06 11.78 -11.10
CA VAL A 160 -0.37 11.60 -9.81
C VAL A 160 -1.27 10.94 -8.77
N THR A 161 -2.55 11.35 -8.71
CA THR A 161 -3.56 10.71 -7.85
C THR A 161 -3.71 9.22 -8.22
N LEU A 162 -3.76 8.90 -9.52
CA LEU A 162 -3.84 7.53 -10.00
C LEU A 162 -2.60 6.71 -9.64
N THR A 163 -1.40 7.29 -9.74
CA THR A 163 -0.17 6.62 -9.29
C THR A 163 -0.21 6.31 -7.80
N VAL A 164 -0.68 7.23 -6.94
CA VAL A 164 -0.86 6.92 -5.51
C VAL A 164 -1.78 5.70 -5.33
N PHE A 165 -2.91 5.67 -6.02
CA PHE A 165 -3.86 4.55 -5.96
C PHE A 165 -3.28 3.22 -6.47
N GLN A 166 -2.35 3.25 -7.42
CA GLN A 166 -1.74 2.06 -8.02
C GLN A 166 -0.53 1.55 -7.25
N SER A 167 0.29 2.46 -6.74
CA SER A 167 1.60 2.15 -6.18
C SER A 167 1.64 2.04 -4.66
N ILE A 168 0.69 2.68 -3.96
CA ILE A 168 0.64 2.68 -2.49
C ILE A 168 -0.55 1.83 -2.04
N PRO A 169 -0.36 0.89 -1.09
CA PRO A 169 -1.42 0.01 -0.64
C PRO A 169 -2.38 0.73 0.32
N LEU A 170 -3.26 1.58 -0.22
CA LEU A 170 -4.27 2.26 0.59
C LEU A 170 -5.31 1.27 1.14
N ASP A 171 -5.59 1.37 2.44
CA ASP A 171 -6.63 0.60 3.14
C ASP A 171 -7.99 1.30 3.08
N GLY A 172 -7.98 2.61 2.87
CA GLY A 172 -9.18 3.39 2.64
C GLY A 172 -8.89 4.84 2.32
N VAL A 173 -9.91 5.55 1.87
CA VAL A 173 -9.83 6.98 1.56
C VAL A 173 -10.89 7.81 2.27
N VAL A 174 -10.48 8.99 2.73
CA VAL A 174 -11.40 10.04 3.19
C VAL A 174 -11.50 11.11 2.10
N VAL A 175 -12.72 11.44 1.70
CA VAL A 175 -12.97 12.48 0.70
C VAL A 175 -13.23 13.81 1.40
N VAL A 176 -12.46 14.84 1.06
CA VAL A 176 -12.64 16.21 1.55
C VAL A 176 -13.32 17.06 0.49
N THR A 177 -14.37 17.78 0.88
CA THR A 177 -15.12 18.68 0.01
C THR A 177 -15.53 19.96 0.73
N SER A 178 -16.23 20.87 0.04
CA SER A 178 -16.74 22.14 0.57
C SER A 178 -18.16 22.37 0.02
N PRO A 179 -19.12 22.99 0.72
CA PRO A 179 -20.55 23.08 0.34
C PRO A 179 -20.90 23.85 -0.96
N GLN A 180 -19.92 24.19 -1.80
CA GLN A 180 -20.10 24.94 -3.04
C GLN A 180 -20.80 24.10 -4.14
N GLY A 181 -21.53 24.75 -5.06
CA GLY A 181 -22.50 24.13 -5.99
C GLY A 181 -22.04 23.02 -6.96
N LEU A 182 -20.78 22.57 -6.92
CA LEU A 182 -20.25 21.45 -7.71
C LEU A 182 -19.80 20.25 -6.85
N VAL A 183 -20.16 20.21 -5.56
CA VAL A 183 -19.82 19.12 -4.62
C VAL A 183 -20.12 17.73 -5.19
N SER A 184 -21.31 17.54 -5.75
CA SER A 184 -21.78 16.21 -6.18
C SER A 184 -20.90 15.60 -7.25
N LEU A 185 -20.55 16.37 -8.29
CA LEU A 185 -19.68 15.93 -9.38
C LEU A 185 -18.28 15.57 -8.90
N ILE A 186 -17.76 16.36 -7.96
CA ILE A 186 -16.40 16.24 -7.42
C ILE A 186 -16.29 15.00 -6.53
N VAL A 187 -17.23 14.85 -5.58
CA VAL A 187 -17.29 13.68 -4.68
C VAL A 187 -17.55 12.41 -5.47
N LYS A 188 -18.45 12.43 -6.46
CA LYS A 188 -18.76 11.26 -7.28
C LYS A 188 -17.56 10.81 -8.13
N LYS A 189 -16.77 11.74 -8.69
CA LYS A 189 -15.53 11.40 -9.40
C LYS A 189 -14.51 10.75 -8.48
N ALA A 190 -14.32 11.32 -7.30
CA ALA A 190 -13.43 10.79 -6.27
C ALA A 190 -13.85 9.36 -5.85
N TYR A 191 -15.13 9.19 -5.52
CA TYR A 191 -15.73 7.91 -5.16
C TYR A 191 -15.56 6.86 -6.26
N ASN A 192 -15.96 7.17 -7.50
CA ASN A 192 -15.86 6.23 -8.62
C ASN A 192 -14.40 5.84 -8.92
N MET A 193 -13.44 6.74 -8.66
CA MET A 193 -12.02 6.42 -8.82
C MET A 193 -11.55 5.43 -7.76
N ALA A 194 -11.89 5.67 -6.49
CA ALA A 194 -11.57 4.75 -5.40
C ALA A 194 -12.23 3.38 -5.60
N GLU A 195 -13.51 3.35 -6.02
CA GLU A 195 -14.26 2.13 -6.33
C GLU A 195 -13.59 1.33 -7.45
N LYS A 196 -13.21 1.97 -8.57
CA LYS A 196 -12.47 1.30 -9.67
C LYS A 196 -11.13 0.72 -9.22
N MET A 197 -10.52 1.33 -8.21
CA MET A 197 -9.26 0.87 -7.61
C MET A 197 -9.49 -0.11 -6.44
N ASN A 198 -10.73 -0.57 -6.22
CA ASN A 198 -11.10 -1.46 -5.12
C ASN A 198 -10.61 -0.94 -3.75
N ILE A 199 -10.72 0.37 -3.52
CA ILE A 199 -10.30 1.00 -2.25
C ILE A 199 -11.54 1.54 -1.52
N PRO A 200 -11.77 1.11 -0.26
CA PRO A 200 -12.90 1.56 0.52
C PRO A 200 -12.93 3.08 0.71
N VAL A 201 -14.07 3.71 0.44
CA VAL A 201 -14.30 5.10 0.82
C VAL A 201 -14.81 5.10 2.26
N ILE A 202 -13.97 5.51 3.20
CA ILE A 202 -14.24 5.53 4.65
C ILE A 202 -15.38 6.49 4.95
N GLY A 203 -15.38 7.64 4.26
CA GLY A 203 -16.39 8.65 4.45
C GLY A 203 -16.01 10.01 3.85
N ILE A 204 -16.89 10.98 4.06
CA ILE A 204 -16.76 12.32 3.51
C ILE A 204 -16.66 13.35 4.65
N VAL A 205 -15.67 14.23 4.58
CA VAL A 205 -15.55 15.42 5.42
C VAL A 205 -15.93 16.64 4.58
N GLU A 206 -16.97 17.34 5.00
CA GLU A 206 -17.31 18.64 4.42
C GLU A 206 -16.62 19.74 5.23
N ASN A 207 -15.69 20.45 4.60
CA ASN A 207 -14.99 21.59 5.18
C ASN A 207 -15.68 22.91 4.81
N MET A 208 -15.48 23.95 5.62
CA MET A 208 -16.05 25.28 5.42
C MET A 208 -17.60 25.24 5.31
N SER A 209 -18.25 24.33 6.04
CA SER A 209 -19.71 24.11 6.01
C SER A 209 -20.50 25.31 6.53
N TYR A 210 -19.96 26.02 7.52
CA TYR A 210 -20.58 27.17 8.16
C TYR A 210 -19.52 28.06 8.81
N VAL A 211 -19.90 29.27 9.21
CA VAL A 211 -19.14 30.10 10.15
C VAL A 211 -19.94 30.23 11.42
N LYS A 212 -19.29 30.04 12.58
CA LYS A 212 -19.91 30.30 13.87
C LYS A 212 -19.71 31.77 14.22
N CYS A 213 -20.81 32.52 14.40
CA CYS A 213 -20.72 33.91 14.84
C CYS A 213 -20.03 33.97 16.22
N PRO A 214 -18.93 34.74 16.38
CA PRO A 214 -18.19 34.79 17.64
C PRO A 214 -19.00 35.42 18.78
N ASP A 215 -19.96 36.31 18.46
CA ASP A 215 -20.73 37.04 19.47
C ASP A 215 -21.93 36.25 20.01
N CYS A 216 -22.62 35.48 19.15
CA CYS A 216 -23.88 34.82 19.50
C CYS A 216 -23.90 33.30 19.26
N GLY A 217 -22.82 32.73 18.71
CA GLY A 217 -22.71 31.29 18.45
C GLY A 217 -23.58 30.77 17.31
N LYS A 218 -24.37 31.62 16.64
CA LYS A 218 -25.21 31.23 15.51
C LYS A 218 -24.35 30.73 14.35
N GLU A 219 -24.74 29.59 13.77
CA GLU A 219 -24.14 29.09 12.54
C GLU A 219 -24.68 29.82 11.32
N ILE A 220 -23.77 30.33 10.50
CA ILE A 220 -24.04 31.04 9.25
C ILE A 220 -23.55 30.16 8.10
N LYS A 221 -24.48 29.63 7.31
CA LYS A 221 -24.17 28.79 6.15
C LYS A 221 -23.85 29.67 4.94
N ILE A 222 -22.59 30.11 4.83
CA ILE A 222 -22.15 31.09 3.82
C ILE A 222 -22.44 30.61 2.39
N TYR A 223 -22.32 29.31 2.14
CA TYR A 223 -22.55 28.71 0.83
C TYR A 223 -23.98 28.17 0.63
N GLY A 224 -24.89 28.48 1.55
CA GLY A 224 -26.24 27.92 1.59
C GLY A 224 -26.30 26.56 2.28
N ASP A 225 -27.46 25.91 2.22
CA ASP A 225 -27.65 24.62 2.85
C ASP A 225 -26.77 23.54 2.22
N SER A 226 -26.01 22.84 3.07
CA SER A 226 -25.23 21.69 2.67
C SER A 226 -26.15 20.60 2.11
N LYS A 227 -25.76 20.07 0.96
CA LYS A 227 -26.40 18.92 0.30
C LYS A 227 -25.63 17.62 0.54
N ILE A 228 -24.61 17.63 1.40
CA ILE A 228 -23.69 16.49 1.52
C ILE A 228 -24.38 15.23 2.03
N GLU A 229 -25.37 15.36 2.91
CA GLU A 229 -26.12 14.20 3.45
C GLU A 229 -26.89 13.46 2.36
N GLU A 230 -27.51 14.21 1.44
CA GLU A 230 -28.24 13.65 0.31
C GLU A 230 -27.29 12.85 -0.58
N PHE A 231 -26.15 13.43 -0.93
CA PHE A 231 -25.16 12.79 -1.79
C PHE A 231 -24.43 11.61 -1.11
N ALA A 232 -24.11 11.74 0.16
CA ALA A 232 -23.50 10.70 0.97
C ALA A 232 -24.41 9.46 1.02
N LYS A 233 -25.72 9.68 1.17
CA LYS A 233 -26.74 8.62 1.12
C LYS A 233 -26.84 7.96 -0.26
N GLU A 234 -26.79 8.74 -1.35
CA GLU A 234 -26.79 8.19 -2.71
C GLU A 234 -25.60 7.26 -2.97
N LEU A 235 -24.43 7.57 -2.41
CA LEU A 235 -23.20 6.77 -2.56
C LEU A 235 -23.05 5.68 -1.50
N ASN A 236 -23.96 5.61 -0.52
CA ASN A 236 -23.85 4.74 0.66
C ASN A 236 -22.52 4.94 1.42
N VAL A 237 -22.11 6.19 1.59
CA VAL A 237 -20.88 6.60 2.27
C VAL A 237 -21.25 7.52 3.43
N PRO A 238 -20.68 7.37 4.64
CA PRO A 238 -21.04 8.23 5.76
C PRO A 238 -20.42 9.63 5.65
N VAL A 239 -21.12 10.64 6.17
CA VAL A 239 -20.54 11.96 6.45
C VAL A 239 -19.81 11.88 7.79
N LEU A 240 -18.49 12.04 7.77
CA LEU A 240 -17.64 11.92 8.94
C LEU A 240 -17.54 13.23 9.74
N GLY A 241 -17.84 14.37 9.11
CA GLY A 241 -17.78 15.64 9.80
C GLY A 241 -18.16 16.82 8.90
N LYS A 242 -18.63 17.89 9.54
CA LYS A 242 -18.89 19.19 8.93
C LYS A 242 -18.10 20.24 9.70
N MET A 243 -17.01 20.70 9.12
CA MET A 243 -16.10 21.64 9.77
C MET A 243 -16.50 23.08 9.48
N PRO A 244 -16.45 23.98 10.47
CA PRO A 244 -16.61 25.40 10.23
C PRO A 244 -15.42 25.99 9.47
N LEU A 245 -15.64 27.15 8.86
CA LEU A 245 -14.56 28.07 8.55
C LEU A 245 -14.16 28.75 9.87
N ASP A 246 -13.00 28.33 10.37
CA ASP A 246 -12.47 28.69 11.69
C ASP A 246 -11.14 29.44 11.52
N ALA A 247 -11.09 30.67 12.02
CA ALA A 247 -9.91 31.51 11.93
C ALA A 247 -8.73 30.94 12.75
N ASP A 248 -9.00 30.20 13.81
CA ASP A 248 -7.93 29.59 14.61
C ASP A 248 -7.24 28.46 13.85
N ILE A 249 -7.96 27.69 13.04
CA ILE A 249 -7.34 26.67 12.16
C ILE A 249 -6.38 27.35 11.19
N ALA A 250 -6.83 28.39 10.49
CA ALA A 250 -6.00 29.12 9.55
C ALA A 250 -4.75 29.71 10.23
N ARG A 251 -4.95 30.40 11.36
CA ARG A 251 -3.87 30.99 12.15
C ARG A 251 -2.86 29.95 12.62
N LEU A 252 -3.32 28.81 13.14
CA LEU A 252 -2.42 27.75 13.62
C LEU A 252 -1.66 27.07 12.47
N CYS A 253 -2.28 26.90 11.29
CA CYS A 253 -1.58 26.43 10.10
C CYS A 253 -0.48 27.42 9.69
N ASP A 254 -0.80 28.71 9.62
CA ASP A 254 0.15 29.75 9.18
C ASP A 254 1.31 29.94 10.18
N GLU A 255 1.04 29.79 11.48
CA GLU A 255 2.05 29.85 12.54
C GLU A 255 2.87 28.55 12.70
N GLY A 256 2.52 27.47 11.99
CA GLY A 256 3.17 26.17 12.12
C GLY A 256 2.90 25.48 13.48
N LYS A 257 1.69 25.65 14.02
CA LYS A 257 1.29 25.19 15.37
C LYS A 257 0.02 24.34 15.35
N ILE A 258 -0.27 23.66 14.24
CA ILE A 258 -1.51 22.87 14.10
C ILE A 258 -1.67 21.81 15.20
N GLU A 259 -0.56 21.31 15.76
CA GLU A 259 -0.54 20.35 16.86
C GLU A 259 -1.22 20.87 18.14
N GLY A 260 -1.40 22.19 18.27
CA GLY A 260 -2.14 22.83 19.35
C GLY A 260 -3.65 22.93 19.12
N MET A 261 -4.16 22.64 17.92
CA MET A 261 -5.58 22.80 17.57
C MET A 261 -6.45 21.76 18.28
N ALA A 262 -7.60 22.15 18.85
CA ALA A 262 -8.58 21.18 19.35
C ALA A 262 -9.27 20.46 18.18
N CYS A 263 -9.21 19.13 18.12
CA CYS A 263 -9.66 18.33 16.96
C CYS A 263 -11.11 17.85 17.06
N ASN A 264 -12.00 18.63 17.66
CA ASN A 264 -13.35 18.17 18.02
C ASN A 264 -14.25 17.88 16.80
N TYR A 265 -13.90 18.42 15.63
CA TYR A 265 -14.71 18.26 14.41
C TYR A 265 -14.46 16.94 13.67
N LEU A 266 -13.38 16.22 13.98
CA LEU A 266 -12.93 15.04 13.25
C LEU A 266 -12.98 13.75 14.09
N GLU A 267 -13.62 13.77 15.26
CA GLU A 267 -13.75 12.58 16.12
C GLU A 267 -14.42 11.40 15.42
N ASN A 268 -15.49 11.67 14.67
CA ASN A 268 -16.18 10.63 13.91
C ASN A 268 -15.32 10.12 12.75
N ALA A 269 -14.47 10.96 12.15
CA ALA A 269 -13.52 10.54 11.12
C ALA A 269 -12.43 9.63 11.72
N ALA A 270 -11.83 10.03 12.85
CA ALA A 270 -10.86 9.19 13.56
C ALA A 270 -11.47 7.86 14.00
N LYS A 271 -12.67 7.87 14.59
CA LYS A 271 -13.39 6.64 14.95
C LYS A 271 -13.66 5.76 13.73
N ALA A 272 -14.05 6.33 12.59
CA ALA A 272 -14.27 5.55 11.38
C ALA A 272 -12.98 4.89 10.88
N ILE A 273 -11.84 5.58 11.04
CA ILE A 273 -10.51 5.06 10.70
C ILE A 273 -10.02 4.00 11.69
N GLU A 274 -10.24 4.18 13.00
CA GLU A 274 -9.95 3.14 14.02
C GLU A 274 -10.85 1.91 13.82
N ASN A 275 -12.11 2.13 13.45
CA ASN A 275 -13.08 1.09 13.14
C ASN A 275 -13.01 0.61 11.70
N LEU A 276 -11.97 0.98 10.94
CA LEU A 276 -11.58 0.16 9.82
C LEU A 276 -11.20 -1.20 10.40
N LYS A 277 -12.23 -2.04 10.51
CA LYS A 277 -12.09 -3.48 10.38
C LYS A 277 -11.52 -3.65 8.99
N ILE A 278 -10.21 -3.51 8.91
CA ILE A 278 -9.46 -4.40 8.09
C ILE A 278 -9.79 -5.73 8.76
N GLU A 279 -10.81 -6.41 8.21
CA GLU A 279 -10.75 -7.85 8.23
C GLU A 279 -9.29 -8.18 7.92
N ASP A 280 -8.64 -9.03 8.71
CA ASP A 280 -7.33 -9.59 8.38
C ASP A 280 -7.41 -10.37 7.03
N GLU A 281 -7.83 -9.70 5.97
CA GLU A 281 -7.83 -10.09 4.58
C GLU A 281 -6.49 -9.73 3.95
N ASN A 282 -5.66 -8.90 4.60
CA ASN A 282 -4.28 -8.65 4.18
C ASN A 282 -3.21 -9.42 4.98
N VAL A 283 -3.62 -10.25 5.96
CA VAL A 283 -2.86 -11.46 6.37
C VAL A 283 -3.37 -12.71 5.62
N LYS A 284 -4.43 -12.57 4.80
CA LYS A 284 -4.85 -13.54 3.77
C LYS A 284 -4.48 -13.05 2.38
N SER A 285 -3.21 -12.74 2.15
CA SER A 285 -2.69 -12.74 0.78
C SER A 285 -3.01 -14.11 0.14
N SER A 286 -3.81 -14.07 -0.92
CA SER A 286 -3.86 -15.10 -1.96
C SER A 286 -4.70 -16.37 -1.73
N PHE A 287 -5.79 -16.36 -0.96
CA PHE A 287 -6.73 -17.51 -0.96
C PHE A 287 -8.17 -17.08 -0.70
N HIS A 288 -8.95 -16.89 -1.77
CA HIS A 288 -10.38 -17.25 -1.86
C HIS A 288 -10.87 -17.00 -3.29
N THR A 289 -10.79 -18.00 -4.16
CA THR A 289 -11.80 -18.13 -5.22
C THR A 289 -13.08 -18.57 -4.53
N MET A 290 -13.90 -17.61 -4.08
CA MET A 290 -15.28 -17.90 -3.67
C MET A 290 -16.10 -18.20 -4.92
N LYS A 291 -16.15 -19.48 -5.29
CA LYS A 291 -17.40 -20.10 -5.74
C LYS A 291 -17.97 -20.81 -4.53
N GLU A 292 -19.27 -20.66 -4.31
CA GLU A 292 -20.01 -21.25 -3.20
C GLU A 292 -19.67 -22.74 -3.02
N GLY A 293 -19.15 -23.10 -1.83
CA GLY A 293 -18.95 -24.47 -1.39
C GLY A 293 -17.59 -25.08 -1.77
N VAL A 294 -16.83 -25.50 -0.74
CA VAL A 294 -15.56 -26.27 -0.74
C VAL A 294 -14.28 -25.42 -0.65
N ASP A 295 -13.55 -25.54 0.47
CA ASP A 295 -12.20 -25.00 0.67
C ASP A 295 -11.19 -25.88 -0.09
N THR A 296 -10.48 -25.34 -1.09
CA THR A 296 -9.58 -26.12 -1.97
C THR A 296 -8.17 -25.53 -2.03
N MET A 297 -7.16 -26.37 -1.89
CA MET A 297 -5.74 -25.98 -2.00
C MET A 297 -4.95 -27.03 -2.80
N LYS A 298 -3.93 -26.57 -3.53
CA LYS A 298 -3.09 -27.44 -4.37
C LYS A 298 -1.62 -27.20 -4.03
N VAL A 299 -1.03 -28.19 -3.37
CA VAL A 299 0.30 -28.10 -2.76
C VAL A 299 1.29 -28.90 -3.58
N ALA A 300 2.37 -28.29 -4.06
CA ALA A 300 3.50 -29.01 -4.65
C ALA A 300 4.60 -29.20 -3.61
N VAL A 301 5.03 -30.44 -3.42
CA VAL A 301 6.18 -30.78 -2.60
C VAL A 301 7.31 -31.22 -3.53
N ALA A 302 8.49 -30.61 -3.39
CA ALA A 302 9.70 -31.12 -4.03
C ALA A 302 10.02 -32.48 -3.42
N THR A 303 9.96 -33.55 -4.21
CA THR A 303 9.97 -34.93 -3.70
C THR A 303 11.21 -35.69 -4.18
N GLN A 304 11.80 -36.48 -3.31
CA GLN A 304 12.78 -37.50 -3.66
C GLN A 304 12.51 -38.75 -2.81
N ASN A 305 12.16 -39.88 -3.44
CA ASN A 305 11.84 -41.13 -2.73
C ASN A 305 10.76 -40.98 -1.63
N ASN A 306 9.67 -40.24 -1.93
CA ASN A 306 8.58 -39.93 -0.97
C ASN A 306 9.01 -39.10 0.25
N MET A 307 10.19 -38.47 0.19
CA MET A 307 10.71 -37.52 1.18
C MET A 307 10.80 -36.12 0.57
N VAL A 308 10.74 -35.08 1.42
CA VAL A 308 10.98 -33.71 0.97
C VAL A 308 12.43 -33.57 0.48
N ALA A 309 12.59 -33.12 -0.76
CA ALA A 309 13.90 -32.91 -1.37
C ALA A 309 14.63 -31.71 -0.73
N GLY A 310 15.93 -31.88 -0.47
CA GLY A 310 16.77 -30.86 0.19
C GLY A 310 17.08 -29.64 -0.69
N HIS A 311 16.86 -29.71 -2.00
CA HIS A 311 17.11 -28.61 -2.93
C HIS A 311 16.04 -28.54 -4.01
N PHE A 312 15.28 -27.45 -4.04
CA PHE A 312 14.24 -27.17 -5.03
C PHE A 312 14.80 -27.23 -6.46
N GLY A 313 15.87 -26.49 -6.77
CA GLY A 313 16.41 -26.45 -8.12
C GLY A 313 16.82 -27.83 -8.65
N LYS A 314 17.47 -28.67 -7.83
CA LYS A 314 18.01 -29.97 -8.27
C LYS A 314 16.99 -31.11 -8.25
N CYS A 315 15.76 -30.83 -7.82
CA CYS A 315 14.70 -31.82 -7.70
C CYS A 315 14.09 -32.11 -9.08
N GLN A 316 13.95 -33.39 -9.40
CA GLN A 316 13.41 -33.88 -10.67
C GLN A 316 11.97 -34.36 -10.56
N GLU A 317 11.41 -34.43 -9.34
CA GLU A 317 10.07 -34.93 -9.09
C GLU A 317 9.32 -34.01 -8.14
N TYR A 318 8.09 -33.65 -8.50
CA TYR A 318 7.21 -32.83 -7.66
C TYR A 318 5.93 -33.59 -7.40
N THR A 319 5.61 -33.82 -6.14
CA THR A 319 4.33 -34.41 -5.77
C THR A 319 3.33 -33.31 -5.48
N ILE A 320 2.27 -33.26 -6.29
CA ILE A 320 1.15 -32.35 -6.14
C ILE A 320 0.04 -33.04 -5.34
N PHE A 321 -0.46 -32.35 -4.32
CA PHE A 321 -1.57 -32.75 -3.47
C PHE A 321 -2.74 -31.81 -3.73
N ASP A 322 -3.90 -32.38 -4.06
CA ASP A 322 -5.16 -31.64 -4.07
C ASP A 322 -5.83 -31.90 -2.72
N ILE A 323 -6.17 -30.82 -2.03
CA ILE A 323 -6.75 -30.87 -0.70
C ILE A 323 -8.07 -30.14 -0.75
N GLU A 324 -9.13 -30.81 -0.31
CA GLU A 324 -10.48 -30.26 -0.21
C GLU A 324 -10.98 -30.41 1.22
N ASN A 325 -11.48 -29.33 1.82
CA ASN A 325 -11.98 -29.28 3.20
C ASN A 325 -10.99 -29.90 4.22
N GLY A 326 -9.70 -29.60 4.07
CA GLY A 326 -8.64 -30.10 4.95
C GLY A 326 -8.33 -31.60 4.81
N LYS A 327 -8.71 -32.24 3.69
CA LYS A 327 -8.35 -33.64 3.38
C LYS A 327 -7.70 -33.73 2.02
N VAL A 328 -6.62 -34.51 1.91
CA VAL A 328 -6.02 -34.84 0.61
C VAL A 328 -7.02 -35.70 -0.18
N VAL A 329 -7.50 -35.19 -1.31
CA VAL A 329 -8.41 -35.90 -2.22
C VAL A 329 -7.68 -36.49 -3.42
N ASN A 330 -6.50 -35.96 -3.77
CA ASN A 330 -5.67 -36.47 -4.87
C ASN A 330 -4.18 -36.25 -4.57
N LYS A 331 -3.35 -37.17 -5.06
CA LYS A 331 -1.88 -37.12 -4.95
C LYS A 331 -1.29 -37.60 -6.27
N GLN A 332 -0.55 -36.73 -6.96
CA GLN A 332 0.10 -37.05 -8.23
C GLN A 332 1.57 -36.64 -8.20
N THR A 333 2.47 -37.50 -8.67
CA THR A 333 3.89 -37.14 -8.82
C THR A 333 4.18 -36.84 -10.28
N LEU A 334 4.75 -35.66 -10.52
CA LEU A 334 5.17 -35.18 -11.82
C LEU A 334 6.69 -35.28 -11.94
N ASP A 335 7.18 -35.85 -13.04
CA ASP A 335 8.59 -35.81 -13.41
C ASP A 335 8.85 -34.53 -14.22
N THR A 336 9.76 -33.68 -13.73
CA THR A 336 10.09 -32.39 -14.34
C THR A 336 11.47 -32.39 -15.02
N LYS A 337 12.02 -33.56 -15.37
CA LYS A 337 13.33 -33.70 -16.06
C LYS A 337 13.48 -32.82 -17.32
N GLU A 338 12.39 -32.42 -17.97
CA GLU A 338 12.40 -31.57 -19.17
C GLU A 338 12.30 -30.05 -18.89
N HIS A 339 12.04 -29.64 -17.64
CA HIS A 339 11.88 -28.25 -17.24
C HIS A 339 13.11 -27.77 -16.45
N GLY A 340 14.05 -27.09 -17.12
CA GLY A 340 15.17 -26.43 -16.44
C GLY A 340 14.71 -25.44 -15.36
N HIS A 341 15.61 -25.07 -14.44
CA HIS A 341 15.32 -24.31 -13.20
C HIS A 341 14.46 -23.04 -13.40
N SER A 342 14.54 -22.38 -14.55
CA SER A 342 13.79 -21.17 -14.87
C SER A 342 12.35 -21.41 -15.34
N LYS A 343 12.00 -22.63 -15.75
CA LYS A 343 10.67 -22.99 -16.29
C LYS A 343 9.74 -23.62 -15.27
N LEU A 344 10.27 -23.98 -14.11
CA LEU A 344 9.51 -24.66 -13.07
C LEU A 344 8.47 -23.76 -12.36
N PRO A 345 8.77 -22.50 -11.98
CA PRO A 345 7.76 -21.62 -11.38
C PRO A 345 6.55 -21.36 -12.30
N PRO A 346 6.71 -21.08 -13.61
CA PRO A 346 5.57 -21.02 -14.54
C PRO A 346 4.79 -22.35 -14.63
N PHE A 347 5.50 -23.47 -14.72
CA PHE A 347 4.89 -24.81 -14.84
C PHE A 347 3.99 -25.15 -13.65
N LEU A 348 4.44 -24.88 -12.42
CA LEU A 348 3.65 -25.13 -11.22
C LEU A 348 2.39 -24.25 -11.19
N LYS A 349 2.50 -22.98 -11.62
CA LYS A 349 1.35 -22.07 -11.72
C LYS A 349 0.32 -22.54 -12.75
N GLU A 350 0.76 -23.01 -13.91
CA GLU A 350 -0.12 -23.59 -14.94
C GLU A 350 -0.89 -24.82 -14.43
N HIS A 351 -0.29 -25.57 -13.50
CA HIS A 351 -0.95 -26.71 -12.83
C HIS A 351 -1.84 -26.29 -11.66
N GLY A 352 -2.02 -24.99 -11.42
CA GLY A 352 -2.88 -24.44 -10.37
C GLY A 352 -2.30 -24.54 -8.96
N VAL A 353 -0.99 -24.79 -8.83
CA VAL A 353 -0.31 -24.89 -7.53
C VAL A 353 -0.31 -23.51 -6.87
N ASN A 354 -0.65 -23.50 -5.58
CA ASN A 354 -0.70 -22.29 -4.77
C ASN A 354 0.25 -22.34 -3.56
N ILE A 355 0.73 -23.53 -3.17
CA ILE A 355 1.72 -23.71 -2.11
C ILE A 355 2.85 -24.60 -2.61
N VAL A 356 4.10 -24.23 -2.33
CA VAL A 356 5.30 -25.01 -2.63
C VAL A 356 6.05 -25.32 -1.34
N ILE A 357 6.43 -26.57 -1.15
CA ILE A 357 7.23 -27.03 0.00
C ILE A 357 8.54 -27.64 -0.49
N CYS A 358 9.65 -27.23 0.13
CA CYS A 358 10.96 -27.80 -0.15
C CYS A 358 11.88 -27.74 1.08
N GLY A 359 12.91 -28.60 1.12
CA GLY A 359 13.90 -28.58 2.20
C GLY A 359 14.88 -27.42 2.09
N GLY A 360 15.13 -26.92 0.88
CA GLY A 360 16.05 -25.82 0.63
C GLY A 360 15.83 -25.19 -0.74
N MET A 361 15.95 -23.87 -0.82
CA MET A 361 15.70 -23.09 -2.04
C MET A 361 16.67 -21.91 -2.12
N GLY A 362 17.13 -21.58 -3.33
CA GLY A 362 17.92 -20.36 -3.56
C GLY A 362 17.02 -19.14 -3.76
N GLN A 363 17.53 -17.95 -3.43
CA GLN A 363 16.75 -16.70 -3.42
C GLN A 363 16.04 -16.42 -4.75
N GLY A 364 16.74 -16.55 -5.89
CA GLY A 364 16.12 -16.29 -7.20
C GLY A 364 14.96 -17.24 -7.55
N ALA A 365 14.95 -18.47 -7.03
CA ALA A 365 13.81 -19.39 -7.21
C ALA A 365 12.66 -19.06 -6.25
N TYR A 366 12.99 -18.63 -5.04
CA TYR A 366 12.03 -18.14 -4.06
C TYR A 366 11.30 -16.91 -4.60
N ASP A 367 12.03 -15.89 -5.05
CA ASP A 367 11.48 -14.67 -5.62
C ASP A 367 10.61 -14.97 -6.85
N ALA A 368 11.02 -15.92 -7.70
CA ALA A 368 10.26 -16.30 -8.88
C ALA A 368 8.93 -17.02 -8.56
N LEU A 369 8.85 -17.75 -7.46
CA LEU A 369 7.62 -18.40 -7.00
C LEU A 369 6.69 -17.40 -6.30
N VAL A 370 7.26 -16.55 -5.45
CA VAL A 370 6.52 -15.50 -4.73
C VAL A 370 5.94 -14.48 -5.71
N ALA A 371 6.69 -14.06 -6.73
CA ALA A 371 6.21 -13.20 -7.81
C ALA A 371 5.10 -13.82 -8.69
N ARG A 372 4.69 -15.06 -8.40
CA ARG A 372 3.58 -15.77 -9.06
C ARG A 372 2.48 -16.16 -8.08
N ASP A 373 2.40 -15.50 -6.93
CA ASP A 373 1.42 -15.75 -5.84
C ASP A 373 1.46 -17.19 -5.30
N MET A 374 2.63 -17.83 -5.26
CA MET A 374 2.78 -19.12 -4.59
C MET A 374 3.40 -18.93 -3.22
N LYS A 375 2.77 -19.50 -2.19
CA LYS A 375 3.35 -19.54 -0.84
C LYS A 375 4.44 -20.58 -0.79
N VAL A 376 5.63 -20.21 -0.30
CA VAL A 376 6.78 -21.11 -0.27
C VAL A 376 7.15 -21.44 1.18
N PHE A 377 7.22 -22.74 1.50
CA PHE A 377 7.75 -23.25 2.75
C PHE A 377 9.13 -23.87 2.49
N VAL A 378 10.17 -23.24 3.03
CA VAL A 378 11.55 -23.72 2.95
C VAL A 378 12.00 -24.24 4.31
N GLY A 379 12.67 -25.40 4.34
CA GLY A 379 13.20 -25.99 5.56
C GLY A 379 12.49 -27.23 6.11
N PRO A 380 11.21 -27.53 5.80
CA PRO A 380 10.61 -28.81 6.17
C PRO A 380 11.42 -30.01 5.65
N GLN A 381 11.57 -31.02 6.50
CA GLN A 381 12.23 -32.29 6.19
C GLN A 381 11.34 -33.45 6.63
N GLY A 382 11.55 -34.62 6.06
CA GLY A 382 10.80 -35.84 6.39
C GLY A 382 9.91 -36.32 5.27
N ASN A 383 8.96 -37.18 5.61
CA ASN A 383 8.01 -37.77 4.66
C ASN A 383 7.04 -36.70 4.12
N ILE A 384 6.77 -36.72 2.82
CA ILE A 384 5.93 -35.71 2.17
C ILE A 384 4.49 -35.69 2.69
N ASP A 385 3.93 -36.84 3.08
CA ASP A 385 2.56 -36.95 3.56
C ASP A 385 2.41 -36.31 4.96
N GLU A 386 3.38 -36.55 5.85
CA GLU A 386 3.42 -35.94 7.19
C GLU A 386 3.60 -34.42 7.13
N VAL A 387 4.39 -33.94 6.18
CA VAL A 387 4.65 -32.52 5.97
C VAL A 387 3.39 -31.80 5.46
N VAL A 388 2.66 -32.42 4.54
CA VAL A 388 1.37 -31.90 4.06
C VAL A 388 0.31 -31.95 5.16
N GLU A 389 0.30 -32.99 6.00
CA GLU A 389 -0.60 -33.05 7.15
C GLU A 389 -0.33 -31.92 8.16
N LYS A 390 0.95 -31.63 8.45
CA LYS A 390 1.34 -30.48 9.29
C LYS A 390 0.92 -29.15 8.67
N LEU A 391 0.97 -29.02 7.34
CA LEU A 391 0.47 -27.83 6.64
C LEU A 391 -1.04 -27.67 6.84
N ILE A 392 -1.83 -28.74 6.65
CA ILE A 392 -3.29 -28.75 6.84
C ILE A 392 -3.65 -28.37 8.29
N GLN A 393 -2.85 -28.81 9.26
CA GLN A 393 -3.04 -28.50 10.68
C GLN A 393 -2.54 -27.11 11.09
N GLY A 394 -1.92 -26.34 10.18
CA GLY A 394 -1.35 -25.02 10.47
C GLY A 394 -0.09 -25.04 11.35
N LYS A 395 0.63 -26.18 11.40
CA LYS A 395 1.80 -26.40 12.26
C LYS A 395 3.13 -26.50 11.50
N LEU A 396 3.14 -26.12 10.22
CA LEU A 396 4.33 -26.22 9.38
C LEU A 396 5.23 -24.99 9.58
N GLU A 397 6.40 -25.20 10.16
CA GLU A 397 7.42 -24.16 10.38
C GLU A 397 8.25 -23.91 9.11
N THR A 398 8.63 -22.65 8.86
CA THR A 398 9.50 -22.22 7.75
C THR A 398 10.81 -21.63 8.28
N LYS A 399 11.92 -21.94 7.60
CA LYS A 399 13.20 -21.24 7.79
C LYS A 399 13.35 -20.17 6.70
N GLU A 400 13.87 -18.99 7.08
CA GLU A 400 14.21 -17.92 6.13
C GLU A 400 15.18 -18.42 5.06
N ALA A 401 14.93 -18.03 3.81
CA ALA A 401 15.78 -18.39 2.69
C ALA A 401 17.10 -17.59 2.77
N GLY A 402 18.17 -18.22 3.27
CA GLY A 402 19.53 -17.75 3.06
C GLY A 402 20.35 -17.53 4.32
N CYS A 403 21.03 -18.58 4.78
CA CYS A 403 22.44 -18.54 5.19
C CYS A 403 22.90 -19.97 5.53
N SER A 404 23.34 -20.72 4.52
CA SER A 404 24.20 -21.88 4.74
C SER A 404 25.62 -21.38 5.00
N HIS A 405 25.91 -21.02 6.26
CA HIS A 405 27.27 -21.18 6.76
C HIS A 405 27.58 -22.67 6.73
N HIS A 406 28.41 -23.08 5.78
CA HIS A 406 29.12 -24.35 5.90
C HIS A 406 30.23 -24.14 6.94
N ASP A 407 29.96 -24.54 8.18
CA ASP A 407 31.01 -25.01 9.07
C ASP A 407 31.51 -26.34 8.51
N HIS A 408 32.67 -26.32 7.87
CA HIS A 408 33.55 -27.47 7.80
C HIS A 408 34.87 -27.08 8.46
N GLU A 409 34.98 -27.43 9.75
CA GLU A 409 36.25 -27.88 10.29
C GLU A 409 36.71 -29.07 9.42
N GLU A 410 37.78 -28.90 8.66
CA GLU A 410 38.74 -29.96 8.39
C GLU A 410 40.01 -29.35 7.79
N GLY A 411 41.14 -29.62 8.45
CA GLY A 411 42.42 -29.05 8.10
C GLY A 411 42.91 -29.56 6.75
N HIS A 412 43.21 -28.62 5.85
CA HIS A 412 44.18 -28.84 4.78
C HIS A 412 45.06 -27.59 4.62
N GLN A 413 46.34 -27.78 4.91
CA GLN A 413 47.41 -26.86 4.54
C GLN A 413 47.40 -26.69 3.01
N CYS A 414 47.21 -25.46 2.53
CA CYS A 414 47.52 -25.11 1.16
C CYS A 414 48.68 -24.11 1.18
N GLN A 415 49.87 -24.63 0.84
CA GLN A 415 51.05 -23.83 0.51
C GLN A 415 50.79 -23.15 -0.85
N CYS A 416 50.72 -21.83 -0.85
CA CYS A 416 50.87 -21.04 -2.06
C CYS A 416 52.27 -20.44 -2.05
N GLY A 417 53.18 -21.10 -2.77
CA GLY A 417 54.51 -20.57 -3.07
C GLY A 417 54.40 -19.33 -3.96
N GLY A 418 55.15 -18.30 -3.59
CA GLY A 418 55.48 -17.23 -4.52
C GLY A 418 56.50 -17.71 -5.56
N ILE A 419 56.50 -17.06 -6.72
CA ILE A 419 57.66 -16.76 -7.55
C ILE A 419 57.30 -15.54 -8.41
N HIS A 420 58.18 -14.55 -8.32
CA HIS A 420 58.55 -13.43 -9.21
C HIS A 420 57.59 -12.88 -10.26
#